data_AF-A0A963XF11-F1
#
_entry.id   AF-A0A963XF11-F1
#
_cell.length_a   1.000
_cell.length_b   1.000
_cell.length_c   1.000
_cell.angle_alpha   90.00
_cell.angle_beta   90.00
_cell.angle_gamma   90.00
#
_symmetry.space_group_name_H-M   'P 1'
#
loop_
_entity.id
_entity.type
_entity.pdbx_description
1 polymer ?
#
loop_
_entity_poly.entity_id
_entity_poly.type
_entity_poly.pdbx_seq_one_letter_code
_entity_poly.pdbx_strand_id
1 'polypeptide(L)'
;MTVRKLFGTDGVRGLANADPMTADVAMRLGMAAGHYFTRGDHRHTVVIGKDTRLSGYLLEPALTAGFVSVGMDVVIMGPIPTPGIAMLTKSLRGDLGVMVSASHNEFQDNGIKLFGPDGYKLSDSIEAEIEALMASDMSTLRVESARLGRTRRLEDAAGRYIEFAKGTFPRGMRLDGLKIVVDCANG
;
A
#
# COMPACT_ATOMS: atom_id res chain seq x y z
N MET A 1 -24.80 -5.43 -16.51
CA MET A 1 -24.58 -5.34 -15.05
C MET A 1 -23.64 -4.19 -14.83
N THR A 2 -24.08 -3.13 -14.16
CA THR A 2 -23.26 -1.94 -13.88
C THR A 2 -22.10 -2.36 -12.99
N VAL A 3 -20.86 -2.23 -13.47
CA VAL A 3 -19.65 -2.53 -12.70
C VAL A 3 -19.67 -1.64 -11.47
N ARG A 4 -19.71 -2.24 -10.29
CA ARG A 4 -19.70 -1.52 -9.01
C ARG A 4 -18.32 -0.86 -8.88
N LYS A 5 -18.27 0.46 -8.70
CA LYS A 5 -17.02 1.20 -8.46
C LYS A 5 -16.38 0.68 -7.17
N LEU A 6 -15.17 0.14 -7.27
CA LEU A 6 -14.39 -0.44 -6.18
C LEU A 6 -13.66 0.66 -5.40
N PHE A 7 -13.09 1.64 -6.10
CA PHE A 7 -12.43 2.80 -5.49
C PHE A 7 -13.45 3.85 -5.06
N GLY A 8 -13.45 4.14 -3.75
CA GLY A 8 -14.14 5.28 -3.18
C GLY A 8 -13.28 6.55 -3.19
N THR A 9 -13.65 7.54 -2.39
CA THR A 9 -12.90 8.81 -2.27
C THR A 9 -11.46 8.63 -1.80
N ASP A 10 -11.19 7.60 -0.99
CA ASP A 10 -9.90 7.38 -0.32
C ASP A 10 -9.51 5.89 -0.36
N GLY A 11 -9.47 5.34 -1.57
CA GLY A 11 -9.11 3.95 -1.85
C GLY A 11 -10.29 2.98 -1.80
N VAL A 12 -9.99 1.69 -1.73
CA VAL A 12 -10.98 0.62 -1.53
C VAL A 12 -11.25 0.51 -0.03
N ARG A 13 -12.51 0.40 0.39
CA ARG A 13 -12.87 0.23 1.81
C ARG A 13 -14.02 -0.75 1.97
N GLY A 14 -14.08 -1.41 3.13
CA GLY A 14 -15.20 -2.27 3.51
C GLY A 14 -14.92 -3.08 4.76
N LEU A 15 -15.94 -3.83 5.20
CA LEU A 15 -15.81 -4.80 6.25
C LEU A 15 -14.78 -5.86 5.85
N ALA A 16 -13.74 -6.05 6.65
CA ALA A 16 -12.70 -7.00 6.34
C ALA A 16 -13.26 -8.43 6.22
N ASN A 17 -12.73 -9.17 5.24
CA ASN A 17 -13.15 -10.53 4.92
C ASN A 17 -14.62 -10.64 4.44
N ALA A 18 -15.17 -9.54 3.91
CA ALA A 18 -16.44 -9.48 3.20
C ALA A 18 -16.29 -8.56 1.97
N ASP A 19 -17.12 -8.71 0.95
CA ASP A 19 -17.06 -7.87 -0.23
C ASP A 19 -17.18 -6.37 0.12
N PRO A 20 -16.30 -5.49 -0.41
CA PRO A 20 -15.22 -5.77 -1.38
C PRO A 20 -13.82 -6.02 -0.76
N MET A 21 -13.70 -6.17 0.56
CA MET A 21 -12.44 -6.26 1.30
C MET A 21 -12.04 -7.73 1.61
N THR A 22 -12.02 -8.57 0.58
CA THR A 22 -11.62 -9.98 0.67
C THR A 22 -10.19 -10.19 0.16
N ALA A 23 -9.60 -11.36 0.47
CA ALA A 23 -8.26 -11.72 -0.01
C ALA A 23 -8.21 -11.86 -1.54
N ASP A 24 -9.26 -12.39 -2.17
CA ASP A 24 -9.29 -12.55 -3.63
C ASP A 24 -9.34 -11.18 -4.34
N VAL A 25 -10.13 -10.22 -3.82
CA VAL A 25 -10.17 -8.86 -4.36
C VAL A 25 -8.83 -8.16 -4.16
N ALA A 26 -8.21 -8.29 -2.98
CA ALA A 26 -6.89 -7.74 -2.70
C ALA A 26 -5.80 -8.30 -3.62
N MET A 27 -5.81 -9.61 -3.91
CA MET A 27 -4.88 -10.23 -4.85
C MET A 27 -5.09 -9.71 -6.27
N ARG A 28 -6.35 -9.63 -6.74
CA ARG A 28 -6.68 -9.08 -8.07
C ARG A 28 -6.28 -7.62 -8.19
N LEU A 29 -6.48 -6.83 -7.14
CA LEU A 29 -6.04 -5.43 -7.09
C LEU A 29 -4.52 -5.33 -7.19
N GLY A 30 -3.78 -6.15 -6.45
CA GLY A 30 -2.31 -6.20 -6.52
C GLY A 30 -1.82 -6.59 -7.92
N MET A 31 -2.45 -7.56 -8.58
CA MET A 31 -2.13 -7.93 -9.96
C MET A 31 -2.38 -6.78 -10.94
N ALA A 32 -3.56 -6.16 -10.90
CA ALA A 32 -3.95 -5.10 -11.83
C ALA A 32 -3.07 -3.85 -11.65
N ALA A 33 -2.88 -3.40 -10.40
CA ALA A 33 -2.02 -2.27 -10.11
C ALA A 33 -0.55 -2.56 -10.44
N GLY A 34 -0.06 -3.76 -10.12
CA GLY A 34 1.31 -4.17 -10.44
C GLY A 34 1.56 -4.17 -11.94
N HIS A 35 0.64 -4.73 -12.72
CA HIS A 35 0.71 -4.70 -14.18
C HIS A 35 0.71 -3.25 -14.70
N TYR A 36 -0.18 -2.41 -14.19
CA TYR A 36 -0.30 -1.01 -14.59
C TYR A 36 1.00 -0.20 -14.39
N PHE A 37 1.68 -0.43 -13.27
CA PHE A 37 2.90 0.26 -12.89
C PHE A 37 4.18 -0.43 -13.39
N THR A 38 4.09 -1.60 -14.03
CA THR A 38 5.24 -2.27 -14.66
C THR A 38 5.48 -1.69 -16.05
N ARG A 39 6.31 -0.65 -16.15
CA ARG A 39 6.60 0.13 -17.36
C ARG A 39 8.11 0.32 -17.57
N GLY A 40 8.61 -0.09 -18.72
CA GLY A 40 10.03 0.06 -19.07
C GLY A 40 10.90 -1.09 -18.57
N ASP A 41 12.22 -0.93 -18.71
CA ASP A 41 13.20 -2.03 -18.63
C ASP A 41 14.00 -2.03 -17.31
N HIS A 42 13.32 -1.94 -16.18
CA HIS A 42 13.93 -2.08 -14.85
C HIS A 42 13.16 -3.05 -13.95
N ARG A 43 13.74 -3.37 -12.80
CA ARG A 43 13.03 -4.15 -11.79
C ARG A 43 12.11 -3.24 -10.99
N HIS A 44 10.82 -3.48 -11.11
CA HIS A 44 9.78 -2.66 -10.50
C HIS A 44 9.54 -3.07 -9.06
N THR A 45 9.30 -2.10 -8.19
CA THR A 45 9.16 -2.30 -6.75
C THR A 45 7.93 -1.61 -6.21
N VAL A 46 7.09 -2.36 -5.49
CA VAL A 46 6.01 -1.82 -4.66
C VAL A 46 6.41 -1.85 -3.19
N VAL A 47 6.06 -0.81 -2.45
CA VAL A 47 6.17 -0.79 -0.99
C VAL A 47 4.79 -0.97 -0.35
N ILE A 48 4.69 -1.83 0.66
CA ILE A 48 3.43 -2.11 1.35
C ILE A 48 3.60 -1.87 2.84
N GLY A 49 2.73 -1.04 3.40
CA GLY A 49 2.58 -0.84 4.83
C GLY A 49 1.14 -1.08 5.26
N LYS A 50 0.95 -1.25 6.55
CA LYS A 50 -0.37 -1.47 7.16
C LYS A 50 -0.48 -0.74 8.49
N ASP A 51 -1.71 -0.65 9.01
CA ASP A 51 -1.91 -0.34 10.42
C ASP A 51 -1.88 -1.64 11.28
N THR A 52 -2.32 -1.53 12.54
CA THR A 52 -2.32 -2.61 13.51
C THR A 52 -3.51 -3.58 13.39
N ARG A 53 -4.43 -3.39 12.44
CA ARG A 53 -5.62 -4.24 12.29
C ARG A 53 -5.24 -5.70 11.99
N LEU A 54 -5.97 -6.62 12.61
CA LEU A 54 -5.81 -8.07 12.39
C LEU A 54 -6.00 -8.45 10.92
N SER A 55 -6.95 -7.81 10.23
CA SER A 55 -7.21 -8.04 8.80
C SER A 55 -6.04 -7.64 7.89
N GLY A 56 -5.08 -6.86 8.38
CA GLY A 56 -3.83 -6.60 7.65
C GLY A 56 -3.02 -7.87 7.38
N TYR A 57 -3.10 -8.88 8.24
CA TYR A 57 -2.45 -10.19 8.03
C TYR A 57 -3.14 -11.05 6.97
N LEU A 58 -4.34 -10.68 6.52
CA LEU A 58 -5.03 -11.28 5.38
C LEU A 58 -4.71 -10.52 4.10
N LEU A 59 -4.81 -9.19 4.15
CA LEU A 59 -4.76 -8.32 2.96
C LEU A 59 -3.32 -8.10 2.45
N GLU A 60 -2.34 -7.90 3.34
CA GLU A 60 -0.93 -7.68 2.94
C GLU A 60 -0.36 -8.89 2.19
N PRO A 61 -0.52 -10.16 2.64
CA PRO A 61 -0.06 -11.31 1.87
C PRO A 61 -0.80 -11.49 0.54
N ALA A 62 -2.10 -11.20 0.49
CA ALA A 62 -2.89 -11.29 -0.74
C ALA A 62 -2.41 -10.29 -1.80
N LEU A 63 -2.22 -9.02 -1.40
CA LEU A 63 -1.62 -8.00 -2.25
C LEU A 63 -0.22 -8.41 -2.72
N THR A 64 0.61 -8.88 -1.78
CA THR A 64 1.98 -9.36 -2.07
C THR A 64 1.96 -10.46 -3.15
N ALA A 65 1.10 -11.46 -3.01
CA ALA A 65 0.96 -12.52 -4.00
C ALA A 65 0.54 -11.98 -5.37
N GLY A 66 -0.39 -11.02 -5.40
CA GLY A 66 -0.82 -10.35 -6.62
C GLY A 66 0.33 -9.65 -7.35
N PHE A 67 1.08 -8.80 -6.65
CA PHE A 67 2.23 -8.08 -7.21
C PHE A 67 3.34 -9.02 -7.69
N VAL A 68 3.68 -10.04 -6.90
CA VAL A 68 4.70 -11.03 -7.26
C VAL A 68 4.32 -11.79 -8.54
N SER A 69 3.04 -12.12 -8.71
CA SER A 69 2.56 -12.88 -9.87
C SER A 69 2.66 -12.13 -11.20
N VAL A 70 2.76 -10.80 -11.15
CA VAL A 70 2.93 -9.92 -12.33
C VAL A 70 4.37 -9.40 -12.45
N GLY A 71 5.30 -9.92 -11.65
CA GLY A 71 6.74 -9.69 -11.79
C GLY A 71 7.30 -8.51 -10.98
N MET A 72 6.48 -7.86 -10.14
CA MET A 72 6.88 -6.73 -9.32
C MET A 72 7.49 -7.22 -7.99
N ASP A 73 8.63 -6.65 -7.59
CA ASP A 73 9.22 -6.89 -6.27
C ASP A 73 8.41 -6.17 -5.19
N VAL A 74 8.30 -6.78 -4.02
CA VAL A 74 7.51 -6.29 -2.90
C VAL A 74 8.41 -6.02 -1.70
N VAL A 75 8.29 -4.82 -1.12
CA VAL A 75 8.96 -4.43 0.11
C VAL A 75 7.91 -4.22 1.20
N ILE A 76 7.89 -5.12 2.18
CA ILE A 76 6.95 -5.11 3.30
C ILE A 76 7.54 -4.28 4.43
N MET A 77 6.79 -3.29 4.92
CA MET A 77 7.21 -2.37 5.99
C MET A 77 6.59 -2.70 7.35
N GLY A 78 5.54 -3.51 7.38
CA GLY A 78 4.76 -3.75 8.60
C GLY A 78 3.97 -2.51 9.04
N PRO A 79 3.67 -2.38 10.35
CA PRO A 79 2.97 -1.22 10.90
C PRO A 79 3.71 0.09 10.65
N ILE A 80 3.09 1.02 9.94
CA ILE A 80 3.64 2.35 9.64
C ILE A 80 2.52 3.35 9.37
N PRO A 81 2.62 4.63 9.76
CA PRO A 81 1.62 5.62 9.38
C PRO A 81 1.57 5.81 7.86
N THR A 82 0.38 6.12 7.32
CA THR A 82 0.16 6.43 5.90
C THR A 82 1.18 7.42 5.28
N PRO A 83 1.52 8.57 5.91
CA PRO A 83 2.57 9.46 5.39
C PRO A 83 3.96 8.79 5.30
N GLY A 84 4.23 7.76 6.11
CA GLY A 84 5.44 6.95 6.00
C GLY A 84 5.50 6.19 4.68
N ILE A 85 4.38 5.66 4.19
CA ILE A 85 4.31 4.99 2.89
C ILE A 85 4.55 5.96 1.74
N ALA A 86 3.88 7.11 1.74
CA ALA A 86 4.10 8.15 0.73
C ALA A 86 5.58 8.56 0.65
N MET A 87 6.21 8.82 1.81
CA MET A 87 7.62 9.21 1.88
C MET A 87 8.56 8.09 1.44
N LEU A 88 8.37 6.87 1.95
CA LEU A 88 9.27 5.74 1.66
C LEU A 88 9.13 5.23 0.23
N THR A 89 7.96 5.36 -0.41
CA THR A 89 7.80 5.08 -1.84
C THR A 89 8.79 5.91 -2.64
N LYS A 90 8.83 7.23 -2.41
CA LYS A 90 9.77 8.14 -3.08
C LYS A 90 11.22 7.88 -2.68
N SER A 91 11.50 7.70 -1.39
CA SER A 91 12.87 7.50 -0.88
C SER A 91 13.51 6.21 -1.40
N LEU A 92 12.72 5.14 -1.54
CA LEU A 92 13.17 3.84 -2.04
C LEU A 92 13.07 3.72 -3.56
N ARG A 93 12.64 4.77 -4.26
CA ARG A 93 12.36 4.77 -5.72
C ARG A 93 11.40 3.64 -6.11
N GLY A 94 10.39 3.39 -5.26
CA GLY A 94 9.31 2.46 -5.57
C GLY A 94 8.40 3.05 -6.64
N ASP A 95 7.87 2.19 -7.50
CA ASP A 95 6.93 2.56 -8.56
C ASP A 95 5.49 2.67 -8.03
N LEU A 96 5.22 2.10 -6.85
CA LEU A 96 3.92 2.11 -6.20
C LEU A 96 4.08 2.01 -4.68
N GLY A 97 3.24 2.74 -3.95
CA GLY A 97 3.06 2.58 -2.51
C GLY A 97 1.66 2.08 -2.19
N VAL A 98 1.54 1.22 -1.18
CA VAL A 98 0.27 0.68 -0.71
C VAL A 98 0.16 0.83 0.80
N MET A 99 -0.95 1.42 1.24
CA MET A 99 -1.31 1.47 2.66
C MET A 99 -2.56 0.64 2.90
N VAL A 100 -2.46 -0.37 3.78
CA VAL A 100 -3.60 -1.16 4.26
C VAL A 100 -4.10 -0.58 5.58
N SER A 101 -5.14 0.24 5.51
CA SER A 101 -5.81 0.83 6.68
C SER A 101 -7.14 1.48 6.30
N ALA A 102 -8.12 1.39 7.19
CA ALA A 102 -9.35 2.20 7.14
C ALA A 102 -9.27 3.47 8.01
N SER A 103 -8.07 3.89 8.42
CA SER A 103 -7.84 5.07 9.26
C SER A 103 -8.66 4.97 10.56
N HIS A 104 -9.61 5.89 10.77
CA HIS A 104 -10.39 6.04 12.00
C HIS A 104 -11.64 5.14 12.09
N ASN A 105 -11.92 4.32 11.07
CA ASN A 105 -13.05 3.40 11.10
C ASN A 105 -12.91 2.36 12.24
N GLU A 106 -14.02 1.71 12.59
CA GLU A 106 -14.03 0.58 13.54
C GLU A 106 -13.11 -0.55 13.09
N PHE A 107 -12.53 -1.31 14.03
CA PHE A 107 -11.47 -2.31 13.77
C PHE A 107 -11.85 -3.40 12.75
N GLN A 108 -13.16 -3.64 12.56
CA GLN A 108 -13.71 -4.62 11.63
C GLN A 108 -13.56 -4.18 10.18
N ASP A 109 -13.52 -2.87 9.91
CA ASP A 109 -13.27 -2.34 8.58
C ASP A 109 -11.79 -2.42 8.23
N ASN A 110 -11.48 -2.44 6.93
CA ASN A 110 -10.15 -2.11 6.44
C ASN A 110 -10.25 -1.35 5.11
N GLY A 111 -9.10 -0.89 4.61
CA GLY A 111 -9.00 -0.17 3.37
C GLY A 111 -7.65 -0.37 2.69
N ILE A 112 -7.60 -0.13 1.38
CA ILE A 112 -6.39 -0.20 0.58
C ILE A 112 -6.26 1.11 -0.20
N LYS A 113 -5.16 1.83 0.03
CA LYS A 113 -4.83 3.08 -0.66
C LYS A 113 -3.58 2.90 -1.49
N LEU A 114 -3.59 3.43 -2.71
CA LEU A 114 -2.47 3.39 -3.64
C LEU A 114 -1.83 4.78 -3.80
N PHE A 115 -0.51 4.81 -3.84
CA PHE A 115 0.32 6.00 -3.99
C PHE A 115 1.24 5.85 -5.19
N GLY A 116 1.33 6.87 -6.04
CA GLY A 116 2.23 6.86 -7.19
C GLY A 116 3.71 6.96 -6.78
N PRO A 117 4.64 6.88 -7.76
CA PRO A 117 6.08 7.03 -7.52
C PRO A 117 6.47 8.39 -6.89
N ASP A 118 5.62 9.40 -7.06
CA ASP A 118 5.77 10.73 -6.49
C ASP A 118 5.34 10.83 -5.01
N GLY A 119 4.71 9.78 -4.48
CA GLY A 119 4.16 9.69 -3.13
C GLY A 119 2.76 10.28 -2.99
N TYR A 120 2.12 10.74 -4.07
CA TYR A 120 0.75 11.25 -4.04
C TYR A 120 -0.27 10.14 -4.30
N LYS A 121 -1.52 10.38 -3.89
CA LYS A 121 -2.64 9.48 -4.23
C LYS A 121 -2.80 9.40 -5.75
N LEU A 122 -3.14 8.22 -6.25
CA LEU A 122 -3.48 8.04 -7.66
C LEU A 122 -4.69 8.91 -8.06
N SER A 123 -4.71 9.35 -9.32
CA SER A 123 -5.85 10.04 -9.89
C SER A 123 -7.00 9.06 -10.15
N ASP A 124 -8.23 9.58 -10.15
CA ASP A 124 -9.43 8.81 -10.48
C ASP A 124 -9.34 8.10 -11.84
N SER A 125 -8.62 8.70 -12.81
CA SER A 125 -8.39 8.08 -14.12
C SER A 125 -7.54 6.82 -14.03
N ILE A 126 -6.49 6.84 -13.21
CA ILE A 126 -5.63 5.68 -12.98
C ILE A 126 -6.40 4.61 -12.19
N GLU A 127 -7.14 5.01 -11.16
CA GLU A 127 -7.99 4.09 -10.39
C GLU A 127 -9.00 3.36 -11.32
N ALA A 128 -9.63 4.08 -12.26
CA ALA A 128 -10.54 3.50 -13.23
C ALA A 128 -9.86 2.52 -14.21
N GLU A 129 -8.64 2.81 -14.66
CA GLU A 129 -7.85 1.90 -15.51
C GLU A 129 -7.50 0.61 -14.76
N ILE A 130 -7.16 0.70 -13.46
CA ILE A 130 -6.91 -0.45 -12.60
C ILE A 130 -8.19 -1.28 -12.41
N GLU A 131 -9.35 -0.65 -12.18
CA GLU A 131 -10.64 -1.36 -12.11
C GLU A 131 -10.98 -2.10 -13.41
N ALA A 132 -10.75 -1.46 -14.55
CA ALA A 132 -10.98 -2.08 -15.86
C ALA A 132 -10.09 -3.32 -16.05
N LEU A 133 -8.82 -3.25 -15.64
CA LEU A 133 -7.92 -4.40 -15.62
C LEU A 133 -8.44 -5.50 -14.70
N MET A 134 -8.92 -5.17 -13.49
CA MET A 134 -9.50 -6.15 -12.57
C MET A 134 -10.73 -6.86 -13.13
N ALA A 135 -11.49 -6.22 -14.03
CA ALA A 135 -12.65 -6.81 -14.70
C ALA A 135 -12.28 -7.67 -15.92
N SER A 136 -11.02 -7.57 -16.40
CA SER A 136 -10.51 -8.33 -17.54
C SER A 136 -10.06 -9.76 -17.15
N ASP A 137 -9.61 -10.53 -18.14
CA ASP A 137 -8.98 -11.84 -17.88
C ASP A 137 -7.60 -11.67 -17.24
N MET A 138 -7.58 -11.72 -15.91
CA MET A 138 -6.39 -11.59 -15.07
C MET A 138 -5.31 -12.64 -15.35
N SER A 139 -5.64 -13.76 -16.01
CA SER A 139 -4.65 -14.79 -16.33
C SER A 139 -3.58 -14.29 -17.31
N THR A 140 -3.97 -13.35 -18.17
CA THR A 140 -3.09 -12.72 -19.18
C THR A 140 -2.05 -11.77 -18.58
N LEU A 141 -2.26 -11.29 -17.35
CA LEU A 141 -1.34 -10.38 -16.68
C LEU A 141 -0.16 -11.10 -16.02
N ARG A 142 -0.25 -12.43 -15.85
CA ARG A 142 0.76 -13.23 -15.16
C ARG A 142 2.05 -13.29 -15.97
N VAL A 143 3.17 -13.21 -15.26
CA VAL A 143 4.49 -13.44 -15.87
C VAL A 143 4.90 -14.90 -15.74
N GLU A 144 5.83 -15.32 -16.60
CA GLU A 144 6.47 -16.63 -16.52
C GLU A 144 7.25 -16.79 -15.21
N SER A 145 7.49 -18.04 -14.79
CA SER A 145 8.14 -18.38 -13.52
C SER A 145 9.48 -17.68 -13.30
N ALA A 146 10.29 -17.53 -14.36
CA ALA A 146 11.59 -16.86 -14.31
C ALA A 146 11.50 -15.34 -14.03
N ARG A 147 10.33 -14.73 -14.25
CA ARG A 147 10.09 -13.29 -14.11
C ARG A 147 9.33 -12.90 -12.83
N LEU A 148 8.91 -13.88 -12.03
CA LEU A 148 8.19 -13.64 -10.77
C LEU A 148 8.91 -12.62 -9.87
N GLY A 149 8.11 -11.82 -9.16
CA GLY A 149 8.57 -10.90 -8.13
C GLY A 149 9.26 -11.59 -6.95
N ARG A 150 10.02 -10.83 -6.18
CA ARG A 150 10.55 -11.26 -4.88
C ARG A 150 9.98 -10.37 -3.79
N THR A 151 9.71 -10.96 -2.63
CA THR A 151 9.29 -10.21 -1.46
C THR A 151 10.43 -10.13 -0.45
N ARG A 152 10.57 -8.98 0.21
CA ARG A 152 11.46 -8.80 1.35
C ARG A 152 10.82 -7.88 2.38
N ARG A 153 11.20 -8.07 3.65
CA ARG A 153 10.83 -7.14 4.73
C ARG A 153 11.88 -6.04 4.87
N LEU A 154 11.45 -4.83 5.18
CA LEU A 154 12.31 -3.71 5.52
C LEU A 154 12.22 -3.45 7.03
N GLU A 155 13.18 -3.99 7.78
CA GLU A 155 13.19 -3.96 9.25
C GLU A 155 13.37 -2.53 9.82
N ASP A 156 14.02 -1.63 9.09
CA ASP A 156 14.35 -0.27 9.55
C ASP A 156 13.37 0.82 9.07
N ALA A 157 12.22 0.44 8.52
CA ALA A 157 11.23 1.37 7.93
C ALA A 157 10.79 2.46 8.92
N ALA A 158 10.49 2.08 10.16
CA ALA A 158 10.11 3.01 11.22
C ALA A 158 11.24 4.02 11.53
N GLY A 159 12.48 3.54 11.65
CA GLY A 159 13.64 4.41 11.90
C GLY A 159 13.84 5.45 10.79
N ARG A 160 13.70 5.04 9.52
CA ARG A 160 13.78 5.95 8.37
C ARG A 160 12.71 7.05 8.43
N TYR A 161 11.48 6.69 8.77
CA TYR A 161 10.39 7.68 8.88
C TYR A 161 10.55 8.59 10.10
N ILE A 162 11.01 8.06 11.24
CA ILE A 162 11.31 8.85 12.44
C ILE A 162 12.37 9.91 12.15
N GLU A 163 13.46 9.55 11.47
CA GLU A 163 14.51 10.52 11.13
C GLU A 163 14.01 11.58 10.14
N PHE A 164 13.17 11.20 9.16
CA PHE A 164 12.51 12.17 8.30
C PHE A 164 11.62 13.15 9.09
N ALA A 165 10.77 12.64 9.99
CA ALA A 165 9.89 13.46 10.80
C ALA A 165 10.69 14.42 11.71
N LYS A 166 11.76 13.94 12.35
CA LYS A 166 12.70 14.78 13.11
C LYS A 166 13.33 15.86 12.23
N GLY A 167 13.63 15.55 10.97
CA GLY A 167 14.15 16.52 9.99
C GLY A 167 13.20 17.66 9.65
N THR A 168 11.89 17.49 9.88
CA THR A 168 10.89 18.57 9.72
C THR A 168 10.79 19.49 10.94
N PHE A 169 11.42 19.10 12.06
CA PHE A 169 11.48 19.91 13.27
C PHE A 169 12.66 20.90 13.20
N PRO A 170 12.53 22.15 13.66
CA PRO A 170 13.59 23.14 13.56
C PRO A 170 14.90 22.69 14.22
N ARG A 171 16.03 22.88 13.51
CA ARG A 171 17.36 22.51 14.03
C ARG A 171 17.67 23.27 15.32
N GLY A 172 18.20 22.56 16.31
CA GLY A 172 18.58 23.12 17.61
C GLY A 172 17.39 23.40 18.56
N MET A 173 16.15 23.28 18.07
CA MET A 173 14.98 23.35 18.94
C MET A 173 14.89 22.05 19.76
N ARG A 174 14.52 22.20 21.04
CA ARG A 174 14.31 21.10 21.97
C ARG A 174 12.97 21.31 22.66
N LEU A 175 12.32 20.21 23.05
CA LEU A 175 11.05 20.23 23.79
C LEU A 175 11.29 20.17 25.32
N ASP A 176 12.42 20.72 25.77
CA ASP A 176 12.81 20.68 27.18
C ASP A 176 11.77 21.42 28.04
N GLY A 177 11.49 20.89 29.24
CA GLY A 177 10.50 21.47 30.16
C GLY A 177 9.03 21.17 29.82
N LEU A 178 8.73 20.53 28.69
CA LEU A 178 7.37 20.09 28.36
C LEU A 178 7.07 18.70 28.94
N LYS A 179 5.84 18.53 29.42
CA LYS A 179 5.26 17.21 29.72
C LYS A 179 4.26 16.85 28.63
N ILE A 180 4.58 15.85 27.83
CA ILE A 180 3.78 15.45 26.66
C ILE A 180 3.11 14.12 26.94
N VAL A 181 1.82 14.03 26.68
CA VAL A 181 1.04 12.78 26.71
C VAL A 181 0.63 12.47 25.27
N VAL A 182 0.81 11.21 24.86
CA VAL A 182 0.46 10.74 23.52
C VAL A 182 -0.48 9.56 23.66
N ASP A 183 -1.66 9.67 23.06
CA ASP A 183 -2.54 8.54 22.79
C ASP A 183 -2.34 8.13 21.33
N CYS A 184 -1.75 6.96 21.10
CA CYS A 184 -1.48 6.43 19.77
C CYS A 184 -2.67 5.69 19.15
N ALA A 185 -3.85 5.71 19.79
CA ALA A 185 -5.06 5.02 19.35
C ALA A 185 -4.87 3.50 19.13
N ASN A 186 -3.85 2.89 19.74
CA ASN A 186 -3.40 1.51 19.48
C ASN A 186 -3.12 1.20 17.99
N GLY A 187 -2.81 2.24 17.20
CA GLY A 187 -2.49 2.18 15.77
C GLY A 187 -1.02 2.01 15.44
#